data_AF-A0A924NGW0-F1
#
_entry.id   AF-A0A924NGW0-F1
#
_cell.length_a   1.000
_cell.length_b   1.000
_cell.length_c   1.000
_cell.angle_alpha   90.00
_cell.angle_beta   90.00
_cell.angle_gamma   90.00
#
_symmetry.space_group_name_H-M   'P 1'
#
loop_
_entity.id
_entity.type
_entity.pdbx_description
1 polymer ?
#
loop_
_entity_poly.entity_id
_entity_poly.type
_entity_poly.pdbx_seq_one_letter_code
_entity_poly.pdbx_strand_id
1 'polypeptide(L)'
;MHAAGARLTAGQATIEGELAGLQGVIDALVREGFSTDSAGPAFEQAYTEFTRGVRQVLEGLTGMSRYLTAAATTFSDADAQLATAIRR
;
A
#
# COMPACT_ATOMS: atom_id res chain seq x y z
N MET A 1 -14.71 8.29 8.61
CA MET A 1 -13.31 8.48 8.18
C MET A 1 -12.37 7.42 8.78
N HIS A 2 -12.40 7.15 10.10
CA HIS A 2 -11.61 6.06 10.70
C HIS A 2 -11.79 4.69 10.01
N ALA A 3 -13.04 4.26 9.78
CA ALA A 3 -13.32 2.99 9.09
C ALA A 3 -12.76 2.95 7.66
N ALA A 4 -12.76 4.08 6.95
CA ALA A 4 -12.19 4.17 5.61
C ALA A 4 -10.66 4.08 5.65
N GLY A 5 -10.00 4.79 6.58
CA GLY A 5 -8.55 4.67 6.81
C GLY A 5 -8.14 3.24 7.15
N ALA A 6 -8.87 2.59 8.07
CA ALA A 6 -8.64 1.19 8.44
C ALA A 6 -8.79 0.24 7.25
N ARG A 7 -9.81 0.45 6.40
CA ARG A 7 -10.00 -0.36 5.18
C ARG A 7 -8.88 -0.16 4.17
N LEU A 8 -8.36 1.05 4.00
CA LEU A 8 -7.21 1.32 3.13
C LEU A 8 -5.95 0.62 3.64
N THR A 9 -5.68 0.68 4.95
CA THR A 9 -4.54 -0.03 5.56
C THR A 9 -4.67 -1.54 5.42
N ALA A 10 -5.87 -2.10 5.61
CA ALA A 10 -6.09 -3.53 5.40
C ALA A 10 -5.85 -3.93 3.93
N GLY A 11 -6.36 -3.14 2.97
CA GLY A 11 -6.12 -3.38 1.55
C GLY A 11 -4.64 -3.29 1.16
N GLN A 12 -3.90 -2.34 1.74
CA GLN A 12 -2.45 -2.23 1.56
C GLN A 12 -1.73 -3.52 2.00
N ALA A 13 -2.04 -4.03 3.19
CA ALA A 13 -1.40 -5.25 3.71
C ALA A 13 -1.69 -6.48 2.83
N THR A 14 -2.91 -6.59 2.29
CA THR A 14 -3.26 -7.64 1.32
C THR A 14 -2.40 -7.53 0.06
N ILE A 15 -2.30 -6.34 -0.52
CA ILE A 15 -1.50 -6.11 -1.74
C ILE A 15 -0.02 -6.41 -1.46
N GLU A 16 0.54 -5.96 -0.34
CA GLU A 16 1.92 -6.28 0.05
C GLU A 16 2.19 -7.79 0.12
N GLY A 17 1.27 -8.54 0.71
CA GLY A 17 1.38 -10.00 0.79
C GLY A 17 1.33 -10.68 -0.58
N GLU A 18 0.40 -10.28 -1.45
CA GLU A 18 0.28 -10.81 -2.81
C GLU A 18 1.54 -10.53 -3.63
N LEU A 19 2.10 -9.32 -3.54
CA LEU A 19 3.33 -8.98 -4.23
C LEU A 19 4.50 -9.81 -3.74
N ALA A 20 4.69 -9.94 -2.44
CA ALA A 20 5.78 -10.74 -1.90
C ALA A 20 5.72 -12.19 -2.42
N GLY A 21 4.49 -12.74 -2.56
CA GLY A 21 4.27 -14.03 -3.19
C GLY A 21 4.69 -14.06 -4.67
N LEU A 22 4.22 -13.10 -5.47
CA LEU A 22 4.60 -12.98 -6.90
C LEU A 22 6.10 -12.79 -7.10
N GLN A 23 6.74 -12.01 -6.22
CA GLN A 23 8.18 -11.81 -6.22
C GLN A 23 8.93 -13.13 -5.98
N GLY A 24 8.47 -13.94 -5.02
CA GLY A 24 9.04 -15.26 -4.76
C GLY A 24 8.94 -16.23 -5.94
N VAL A 25 7.85 -16.19 -6.70
CA VAL A 25 7.69 -16.99 -7.93
C VAL A 25 8.72 -16.58 -8.98
N ILE A 26 8.90 -15.28 -9.19
CA ILE A 26 9.84 -14.76 -10.18
C ILE A 26 11.28 -15.07 -9.79
N ASP A 27 11.63 -14.89 -8.52
CA ASP A 27 12.95 -15.26 -8.00
C ASP A 27 13.24 -16.76 -8.19
N ALA A 28 12.23 -17.62 -8.01
CA ALA A 28 12.36 -19.06 -8.25
C ALA A 28 12.61 -19.36 -9.74
N LEU A 29 11.84 -18.75 -10.65
CA LEU A 29 12.02 -18.93 -12.09
C LEU A 29 13.41 -18.50 -12.57
N VAL A 30 13.91 -17.35 -12.09
CA VAL A 30 15.25 -16.87 -12.42
C VAL A 30 16.32 -17.85 -11.89
N ARG A 31 16.17 -18.36 -10.67
CA ARG A 31 17.08 -19.35 -10.07
C ARG A 31 17.07 -20.70 -10.79
N GLU A 32 15.91 -21.14 -11.26
CA GLU A 32 15.73 -22.40 -12.00
C GLU A 32 16.29 -22.33 -13.44
N GLY A 33 16.79 -21.17 -13.87
CA GLY A 33 17.48 -21.00 -15.14
C GLY A 33 16.63 -20.38 -16.23
N PHE A 34 15.48 -19.77 -15.93
CA PHE A 34 14.70 -19.00 -16.91
C PHE A 34 15.50 -17.85 -17.57
N SER A 35 16.67 -17.49 -16.99
CA SER A 35 17.64 -16.55 -17.57
C SER A 35 18.36 -17.07 -18.84
N THR A 36 18.15 -18.31 -19.29
CA THR A 36 18.94 -18.93 -20.35
C THR A 36 18.61 -18.53 -21.80
N ASP A 37 17.90 -17.43 -22.06
CA ASP A 37 17.70 -16.95 -23.44
C ASP A 37 17.52 -15.43 -23.53
N SER A 38 17.64 -14.89 -24.76
CA SER A 38 17.58 -13.45 -25.10
C SER A 38 16.43 -12.62 -24.48
N ALA A 39 15.40 -13.27 -23.94
CA ALA A 39 14.25 -12.67 -23.26
C ALA A 39 14.47 -12.38 -21.75
N GLY A 40 15.47 -12.99 -21.10
CA GLY A 40 15.75 -12.82 -19.67
C GLY A 40 15.89 -11.36 -19.22
N PRO A 41 16.71 -10.53 -19.89
CA PRO A 41 16.87 -9.11 -19.53
C PRO A 41 15.59 -8.30 -19.65
N ALA A 42 14.76 -8.56 -20.67
CA ALA A 42 13.48 -7.87 -20.85
C ALA A 42 12.48 -8.22 -19.74
N PHE A 43 12.47 -9.50 -19.32
CA PHE A 43 11.65 -9.96 -18.21
C PHE A 43 12.10 -9.35 -16.87
N GLU A 44 13.39 -9.31 -16.59
CA GLU A 44 13.96 -8.65 -15.41
C GLU A 44 13.61 -7.16 -15.35
N GLN A 45 13.67 -6.46 -16.50
CA GLN A 45 13.26 -5.07 -16.58
C GLN A 45 11.76 -4.91 -16.29
N ALA A 46 10.90 -5.71 -16.94
CA ALA A 46 9.45 -5.65 -16.73
C ALA A 46 9.08 -5.91 -15.25
N TYR A 47 9.76 -6.85 -14.60
CA TYR A 47 9.57 -7.14 -13.19
C TYR A 47 10.05 -6.01 -12.26
N THR A 48 11.18 -5.37 -12.59
CA THR A 48 11.67 -4.20 -11.87
C THR A 48 10.68 -3.04 -11.95
N GLU A 49 10.15 -2.77 -13.15
CA GLU A 49 9.14 -1.74 -13.39
C GLU A 49 7.83 -2.04 -12.65
N PHE A 50 7.36 -3.29 -12.71
CA PHE A 50 6.21 -3.74 -11.94
C PHE A 50 6.41 -3.50 -10.44
N THR A 51 7.51 -3.99 -9.86
CA THR A 51 7.81 -3.83 -8.42
C THR A 51 7.84 -2.35 -8.02
N ARG A 52 8.44 -1.48 -8.86
CA ARG A 52 8.45 -0.04 -8.64
C ARG A 52 7.04 0.55 -8.66
N GLY A 53 6.23 0.21 -9.67
CA GLY A 53 4.86 0.71 -9.80
C GLY A 53 4.01 0.34 -8.58
N VAL A 54 4.16 -0.88 -8.08
CA VAL A 54 3.37 -1.27 -6.91
C VAL A 54 3.85 -0.62 -5.62
N ARG A 55 5.16 -0.40 -5.43
CA ARG A 55 5.66 0.43 -4.31
C ARG A 55 5.01 1.82 -4.32
N GLN A 56 4.89 2.46 -5.48
CA GLN A 56 4.21 3.75 -5.60
C GLN A 56 2.72 3.68 -5.21
N VAL A 57 2.02 2.60 -5.58
CA VAL A 57 0.63 2.38 -5.16
C VAL A 57 0.53 2.25 -3.64
N LEU A 58 1.41 1.47 -3.02
CA LEU A 58 1.44 1.25 -1.57
C LEU A 58 1.75 2.54 -0.80
N GLU A 59 2.69 3.34 -1.28
CA GLU A 59 2.99 4.67 -0.75
C GLU A 59 1.77 5.59 -0.82
N GLY A 60 1.07 5.59 -1.96
CA GLY A 60 -0.18 6.33 -2.15
C GLY A 60 -1.27 5.92 -1.17
N LEU A 61 -1.49 4.61 -1.00
CA LEU A 61 -2.44 4.06 -0.03
C LEU A 61 -2.09 4.45 1.42
N THR A 62 -0.82 4.37 1.78
CA THR A 62 -0.33 4.80 3.10
C THR A 62 -0.62 6.29 3.33
N GLY A 63 -0.32 7.14 2.34
CA GLY A 63 -0.58 8.58 2.41
C GLY A 63 -2.07 8.89 2.62
N MET A 64 -2.95 8.24 1.86
CA MET A 64 -4.39 8.42 1.98
C MET A 64 -4.92 7.92 3.34
N SER A 65 -4.45 6.76 3.83
CA SER A 65 -4.86 6.25 5.14
C SER A 65 -4.46 7.19 6.28
N ARG A 66 -3.22 7.71 6.25
CA ARG A 66 -2.73 8.70 7.22
C ARG A 66 -3.56 9.97 7.20
N TYR A 67 -3.85 10.50 6.01
CA TYR A 67 -4.68 11.69 5.85
C TYR A 67 -6.08 11.48 6.45
N LEU A 68 -6.76 10.38 6.09
CA LEU A 68 -8.10 10.09 6.60
C LEU A 68 -8.14 9.90 8.12
N THR A 69 -7.10 9.30 8.69
CA THR A 69 -6.98 9.10 10.14
C THR A 69 -6.76 10.42 10.87
N ALA A 70 -5.87 11.27 10.35
CA ALA A 70 -5.61 12.60 10.90
C ALA A 70 -6.88 13.47 10.84
N ALA A 71 -7.54 13.52 9.68
CA ALA A 71 -8.80 14.25 9.51
C ALA A 71 -9.87 13.77 10.51
N ALA A 72 -10.04 12.46 10.64
CA ALA A 72 -11.02 11.89 11.58
C ALA A 72 -10.76 12.33 13.04
N THR A 73 -9.48 12.33 13.44
CA THR A 73 -9.06 12.76 14.78
C THR A 73 -9.35 14.24 15.00
N THR A 74 -8.93 15.11 14.07
CA THR A 74 -9.20 16.55 14.15
C THR A 74 -10.69 16.87 14.24
N PHE A 75 -11.52 16.19 13.43
CA PHE A 75 -12.97 16.38 13.49
C PHE A 75 -13.56 15.95 14.83
N SER A 76 -13.12 14.80 15.37
CA SER A 76 -13.59 14.31 16.67
C SER A 76 -13.22 15.27 17.81
N ASP A 77 -12.00 15.81 17.80
CA ASP A 77 -11.52 16.74 18.82
C ASP A 77 -12.29 18.07 18.76
N ALA A 78 -12.52 18.58 17.55
CA ALA A 78 -13.30 19.79 17.33
C ALA A 78 -14.74 19.62 17.84
N ASP A 79 -15.38 18.48 17.53
CA ASP A 79 -16.74 18.17 18.00
C ASP A 79 -16.81 18.10 19.53
N ALA A 80 -15.83 17.45 20.17
CA ALA A 80 -15.76 17.37 21.64
C ALA A 80 -15.62 18.75 22.30
N GLN A 81 -14.84 19.65 21.70
CA GLN A 81 -14.70 21.04 22.17
C GLN A 81 -16.02 21.82 22.04
N LEU A 82 -16.69 21.72 20.89
CA LEU A 82 -17.98 22.36 20.65
C LEU A 82 -19.07 21.84 21.61
N ALA A 83 -19.13 20.52 21.82
CA ALA A 83 -20.07 19.91 22.76
C ALA A 83 -19.84 20.35 24.22
N THR A 84 -18.59 20.64 24.59
CA THR A 84 -18.24 21.17 25.92
C THR A 84 -18.66 22.64 26.04
N ALA A 85 -18.52 23.43 24.98
CA ALA A 85 -18.91 24.83 24.96
C ALA A 85 -20.43 25.04 25.09
N ILE A 86 -21.24 24.16 24.48
CA ILE A 86 -22.71 24.24 24.52
C ILE A 86 -23.28 23.81 25.89
N ARG A 87 -22.57 22.96 26.65
CA ARG A 87 -23.00 22.52 28.00
C ARG A 87 -22.71 23.53 29.11
N ARG A 88 -22.05 24.66 28.80
CA ARG A 88 -21.80 25.76 29.75
C ARG A 88 -22.82 26.87 29.56
#